data_AF-J3AGM9-F1
#
_entry.id   AF-J3AGM9-F1
#
_cell.length_a   1.000
_cell.length_b   1.000
_cell.length_c   1.000
_cell.angle_alpha   90.00
_cell.angle_beta   90.00
_cell.angle_gamma   90.00
#
_symmetry.space_group_name_H-M   'P 1'
#
loop_
_entity.id
_entity.type
_entity.pdbx_description
1 polymer ?
#
loop_
_entity_poly.entity_id
_entity_poly.type
_entity_poly.pdbx_seq_one_letter_code
_entity_poly.pdbx_strand_id
1 'polypeptide(L)'
;MSPFKRSGYWKDVSPTGMVAEFRMVWKEAGNNRWRIAALSAACTFGVFYLMSTQEGKAPHLPPKVTYISVLKAHRTDAEILAENVANQTNKEAWLREQARRDKDVRELYKTIGRVSGMDVDKIAREADAEDAAREKAERAKIEETLRRGGIANPKLAPDPAVQ
;
A
#
# COMPACT_ATOMS: atom_id res chain seq x y z
N MET A 1 56.33 22.94 -16.41
CA MET A 1 54.86 23.06 -16.49
C MET A 1 54.26 21.88 -15.77
N SER A 2 53.44 22.09 -14.74
CA SER A 2 52.85 21.00 -13.96
C SER A 2 51.71 20.34 -14.77
N PRO A 3 51.71 19.02 -14.98
CA PRO A 3 50.82 18.34 -15.94
C PRO A 3 49.35 18.21 -15.50
N PHE A 4 48.96 18.80 -14.36
CA PHE A 4 47.60 18.67 -13.83
C PHE A 4 46.95 20.06 -13.64
N LYS A 5 45.93 20.37 -14.44
CA LYS A 5 45.03 21.51 -14.19
C LYS A 5 44.30 21.25 -12.87
N ARG A 6 44.62 22.02 -11.82
CA ARG A 6 43.85 22.02 -10.57
C ARG A 6 42.49 22.68 -10.84
N SER A 7 41.43 21.90 -10.98
CA SER A 7 40.05 22.40 -11.17
C SER A 7 39.13 21.99 -10.02
N GLY A 8 38.16 22.83 -9.70
CA GLY A 8 37.19 22.60 -8.61
C GLY A 8 37.79 22.78 -7.22
N TYR A 9 37.30 22.00 -6.24
CA TYR A 9 37.75 22.00 -4.83
C TYR A 9 39.27 21.85 -4.63
N TRP A 10 39.99 21.29 -5.61
CA TRP A 10 41.43 21.03 -5.54
C TRP A 10 42.31 22.20 -5.96
N LYS A 11 41.72 23.34 -6.35
CA LYS A 11 42.47 24.55 -6.72
C LYS A 11 43.23 25.15 -5.54
N ASP A 12 42.59 25.14 -4.36
CA ASP A 12 43.13 25.73 -3.13
C ASP A 12 43.85 24.71 -2.23
N VAL A 13 43.80 23.42 -2.59
CA VAL A 13 44.52 22.37 -1.87
C VAL A 13 45.97 22.31 -2.34
N SER A 14 46.89 22.60 -1.44
CA SER A 14 48.33 22.46 -1.69
C SER A 14 48.93 21.32 -0.85
N PRO A 15 49.27 20.16 -1.46
CA PRO A 15 49.85 19.03 -0.72
C PRO A 15 51.16 19.40 -0.02
N THR A 16 51.96 20.27 -0.64
CA THR A 16 53.19 20.81 -0.07
C THR A 16 52.93 21.73 1.12
N GLY A 17 51.85 22.52 1.10
CA GLY A 17 51.45 23.39 2.20
C GLY A 17 50.97 22.58 3.40
N MET A 18 50.15 21.55 3.19
CA MET A 18 49.70 20.63 4.25
C MET A 18 50.87 20.01 5.03
N VAL A 19 51.91 19.54 4.34
CA VAL A 19 53.09 18.94 4.99
C VAL A 19 53.90 19.98 5.76
N ALA A 20 54.00 21.21 5.23
CA ALA A 20 54.70 22.31 5.89
C ALA A 20 53.96 22.76 7.18
N GLU A 21 52.64 22.89 7.12
CA GLU A 21 51.79 23.21 8.27
C GLU A 21 51.85 22.10 9.33
N PHE A 22 51.75 20.84 8.93
CA PHE A 22 51.90 19.71 9.86
C PHE A 22 53.27 19.74 10.55
N ARG A 23 54.35 20.01 9.81
CA ARG A 23 55.70 20.12 10.38
C ARG A 23 55.82 21.30 11.34
N MET A 24 55.13 22.41 11.10
CA MET A 24 55.09 23.56 12.00
C MET A 24 54.38 23.19 13.31
N VAL A 25 53.16 22.65 13.23
CA VAL A 25 52.37 22.21 14.39
C VAL A 25 53.11 21.13 15.20
N TRP A 26 53.79 20.21 14.53
CA TRP A 26 54.58 19.16 15.20
C TRP A 26 55.75 19.71 16.02
N LYS A 27 56.36 20.82 15.56
CA LYS A 27 57.41 21.52 16.32
C LYS A 27 56.82 22.33 17.47
N GLU A 28 55.71 23.02 17.23
CA GLU A 28 55.03 23.87 18.21
C GLU A 28 54.46 23.06 19.39
N ALA A 29 54.00 21.82 19.14
CA ALA A 29 53.55 20.89 20.17
C ALA A 29 54.64 20.49 21.20
N GLY A 30 55.92 20.80 20.92
CA GLY A 30 57.03 20.65 21.87
C GLY A 30 57.16 19.24 22.46
N ASN A 31 57.33 19.15 23.77
CA ASN A 31 57.50 17.87 24.47
C ASN A 31 56.21 17.01 24.50
N ASN A 32 55.03 17.64 24.32
CA ASN A 32 53.74 16.97 24.40
C ASN A 32 53.25 16.40 23.06
N ARG A 33 54.01 16.55 21.97
CA ARG A 33 53.67 16.09 20.62
C ARG A 33 53.14 14.64 20.56
N TRP A 34 53.77 13.73 21.30
CA TRP A 34 53.35 12.32 21.33
C TRP A 34 52.06 12.09 22.13
N ARG A 35 51.80 12.89 23.17
CA ARG A 35 50.56 12.81 23.96
C ARG A 35 49.38 13.33 23.14
N ILE A 36 49.58 14.44 22.43
CA ILE A 36 48.56 15.04 21.55
C ILE A 36 48.28 14.11 20.37
N ALA A 37 49.32 13.54 19.75
CA ALA A 37 49.16 12.57 18.65
C ALA A 37 48.45 11.29 19.11
N ALA A 38 48.77 10.77 20.30
CA ALA A 38 48.09 9.60 20.84
C ALA A 38 46.62 9.88 21.14
N LEU A 39 46.30 11.05 21.70
CA LEU A 39 44.92 11.44 22.00
C LEU A 39 44.10 11.63 20.71
N SER A 40 44.65 12.32 19.71
CA SER A 40 43.95 12.52 18.42
C SER A 40 43.74 11.21 17.67
N ALA A 41 44.73 10.31 17.70
CA ALA A 41 44.59 8.96 17.18
C ALA A 41 43.52 8.18 17.93
N ALA A 42 43.51 8.20 19.27
CA ALA A 42 42.51 7.51 20.08
C ALA A 42 41.08 7.98 19.78
N CYS A 43 40.86 9.30 19.65
CA CYS A 43 39.55 9.84 19.26
C CYS A 43 39.12 9.34 17.87
N THR A 44 40.03 9.37 16.89
CA THR A 44 39.73 8.95 15.52
C THR A 44 39.45 7.45 15.44
N PHE A 45 40.35 6.63 16.00
CA PHE A 45 40.20 5.17 16.03
C PHE A 45 38.98 4.74 16.85
N GLY A 46 38.64 5.43 17.94
CA GLY A 46 37.46 5.11 18.75
C GLY A 46 36.16 5.21 17.95
N VAL A 47 36.02 6.25 17.12
CA VAL A 47 34.84 6.42 16.25
C VAL A 47 34.77 5.31 15.20
N PHE A 48 35.88 5.03 14.51
CA PHE A 48 35.91 3.98 13.48
C PHE A 48 35.72 2.58 14.07
N TYR A 49 36.27 2.33 15.26
CA TYR A 49 36.06 1.08 15.99
C TYR A 49 34.57 0.88 16.30
N LEU A 50 33.91 1.87 16.90
CA LEU A 50 32.48 1.79 17.20
C LEU A 50 31.62 1.64 15.94
N MET A 51 32.02 2.27 14.83
CA MET A 51 31.34 2.10 13.55
C MET A 51 31.54 0.68 13.00
N SER A 52 32.72 0.10 13.16
CA SER A 52 33.03 -1.27 12.70
C SER A 52 32.28 -2.36 13.47
N THR A 53 31.93 -2.10 14.74
CA THR A 53 31.16 -3.04 15.56
C THR A 53 29.66 -2.94 15.34
N GLN A 54 29.19 -1.97 14.57
CA GLN A 54 27.76 -1.83 14.26
C GLN A 54 27.40 -2.71 13.07
N GLU A 55 26.64 -3.76 13.33
CA GLU A 55 26.00 -4.54 12.27
C GLU A 55 24.75 -3.80 11.77
N GLY A 56 24.85 -3.22 10.58
CA GLY A 56 23.68 -2.78 9.83
C GLY A 56 22.93 -4.00 9.31
N LYS A 57 21.79 -4.36 9.90
CA LYS A 57 20.89 -5.34 9.28
C LYS A 57 20.36 -4.74 7.99
N ALA A 58 20.70 -5.36 6.86
CA ALA A 58 20.05 -5.04 5.60
C ALA A 58 18.51 -5.14 5.76
N PRO A 59 17.73 -4.35 5.01
CA PRO A 59 16.28 -4.55 4.96
C PRO A 59 15.97 -6.02 4.73
N HIS A 60 14.98 -6.54 5.46
CA HIS A 60 14.56 -7.92 5.31
C HIS A 60 14.26 -8.21 3.83
N LEU A 61 14.81 -9.30 3.31
CA LEU A 61 14.47 -9.76 1.95
C LEU A 61 12.94 -9.96 1.87
N PRO A 62 12.30 -9.56 0.76
CA PRO A 62 10.88 -9.81 0.59
C PRO A 62 10.59 -11.31 0.72
N PRO A 63 9.43 -11.69 1.28
CA PRO A 63 9.09 -13.08 1.49
C PRO A 63 9.03 -13.84 0.15
N LYS A 64 9.49 -15.09 0.15
CA LYS A 64 9.32 -15.98 -1.00
C LYS A 64 7.85 -16.41 -1.08
N VAL A 65 7.11 -15.90 -2.06
CA VAL A 65 5.72 -16.29 -2.30
C VAL A 65 5.69 -17.53 -3.19
N THR A 66 5.17 -18.64 -2.68
CA THR A 66 4.87 -19.84 -3.49
C THR A 66 3.39 -19.82 -3.82
N TYR A 67 3.04 -19.66 -5.10
CA TYR A 67 1.65 -19.73 -5.55
C TYR A 67 1.23 -21.19 -5.70
N ILE A 68 0.15 -21.58 -5.04
CA ILE A 68 -0.51 -22.87 -5.24
C ILE A 68 -1.65 -22.63 -6.23
N SER A 69 -1.48 -23.05 -7.49
CA SER A 69 -2.55 -22.94 -8.48
C SER A 69 -3.56 -24.06 -8.31
N VAL A 70 -4.82 -23.71 -8.05
CA VAL A 70 -5.94 -24.68 -7.99
C VAL A 70 -6.41 -25.08 -9.40
N LEU A 71 -5.99 -24.32 -10.41
CA LEU A 71 -6.39 -24.47 -11.80
C LEU A 71 -5.27 -25.15 -12.59
N LYS A 72 -5.63 -25.99 -13.58
CA LYS A 72 -4.64 -26.65 -14.46
C LYS A 72 -3.83 -25.59 -15.23
N ALA A 73 -2.50 -25.73 -15.23
CA ALA A 73 -1.56 -24.77 -15.81
C ALA A 73 -1.64 -24.63 -17.35
N HIS A 74 -2.26 -25.59 -18.05
CA HIS A 74 -2.30 -25.65 -19.51
C HIS A 74 -3.72 -25.88 -20.06
N ARG A 75 -4.73 -25.29 -19.43
CA ARG A 75 -6.10 -25.31 -19.99
C ARG A 75 -6.17 -24.42 -21.22
N THR A 76 -6.88 -24.89 -22.23
CA THR A 76 -7.21 -24.13 -23.42
C THR A 76 -8.33 -23.12 -23.12
N ASP A 77 -8.43 -22.07 -23.93
CA ASP A 77 -9.49 -21.07 -23.80
C ASP A 77 -10.90 -21.70 -23.90
N ALA A 78 -11.05 -22.75 -24.73
CA ALA A 78 -12.29 -23.50 -24.85
C ALA A 78 -12.68 -24.22 -23.55
N GLU A 79 -11.72 -24.83 -22.87
CA GLU A 79 -11.93 -25.47 -21.57
C GLU A 79 -12.26 -24.44 -20.48
N ILE A 80 -11.60 -23.27 -20.49
CA ILE A 80 -11.89 -22.18 -19.57
C ILE A 80 -13.32 -21.67 -19.75
N LEU A 81 -13.75 -21.45 -20.99
CA LEU A 81 -15.12 -21.00 -21.28
C LEU A 81 -16.15 -22.04 -20.83
N ALA A 82 -15.93 -23.32 -21.12
CA ALA A 82 -16.83 -24.39 -20.71
C ALA A 82 -16.96 -24.47 -19.18
N GLU A 83 -15.83 -24.39 -18.46
CA GLU A 83 -15.81 -24.40 -16.99
C GLU A 83 -16.53 -23.17 -16.40
N ASN A 84 -16.31 -21.99 -16.98
CA ASN A 84 -16.97 -20.77 -16.54
C ASN A 84 -18.49 -20.84 -16.74
N VAL A 85 -18.96 -21.34 -17.88
CA VAL A 85 -20.40 -21.51 -18.16
C VAL A 85 -21.03 -22.51 -17.19
N ALA A 86 -20.35 -23.64 -16.93
CA ALA A 86 -20.82 -24.63 -15.97
C ALA A 86 -20.89 -24.05 -14.56
N ASN A 87 -19.86 -23.30 -14.14
CA ASN A 87 -19.85 -22.63 -12.84
C ASN A 87 -20.92 -21.56 -12.72
N GLN A 88 -21.15 -20.78 -13.78
CA GLN A 88 -22.19 -19.76 -13.80
C GLN A 88 -23.59 -20.40 -13.66
N THR A 89 -23.82 -21.49 -14.39
CA THR A 89 -25.08 -22.26 -14.29
C THR A 89 -25.31 -22.78 -12.88
N ASN A 90 -24.29 -23.36 -12.26
CA ASN A 90 -24.35 -23.82 -10.88
C ASN A 90 -24.64 -22.67 -9.92
N LYS A 91 -23.87 -21.58 -10.03
CA LYS A 91 -24.06 -20.37 -9.22
C LYS A 91 -25.48 -19.84 -9.30
N GLU A 92 -26.05 -19.76 -10.50
CA GLU A 92 -27.43 -19.33 -10.71
C GLU A 92 -28.46 -20.31 -10.11
N ALA A 93 -28.22 -21.61 -10.19
CA ALA A 93 -29.06 -22.61 -9.53
C ALA A 93 -29.05 -22.45 -8.00
N TRP A 94 -27.87 -22.30 -7.41
CA TRP A 94 -27.70 -22.05 -5.96
C TRP A 94 -28.36 -20.75 -5.53
N LEU A 95 -28.17 -19.66 -6.28
CA LEU A 95 -28.80 -18.37 -5.99
C LEU A 95 -30.33 -18.44 -6.06
N ARG A 96 -30.88 -19.16 -7.04
CA ARG A 96 -32.33 -19.39 -7.14
C ARG A 96 -32.85 -20.18 -5.94
N GLU A 97 -32.13 -21.20 -5.50
CA GLU A 97 -32.53 -21.97 -4.33
C GLU A 97 -32.47 -21.12 -3.06
N GLN A 98 -31.38 -20.38 -2.86
CA GLN A 98 -31.21 -19.50 -1.71
C GLN A 98 -32.31 -18.45 -1.66
N ALA A 99 -32.62 -17.80 -2.80
CA ALA A 99 -33.69 -16.83 -2.89
C ALA A 99 -35.06 -17.42 -2.56
N ARG A 100 -35.31 -18.70 -2.89
CA ARG A 100 -36.53 -19.40 -2.47
C ARG A 100 -36.55 -19.58 -0.94
N ARG A 101 -35.47 -20.10 -0.36
CA ARG A 101 -35.35 -20.30 1.10
C ARG A 101 -35.49 -18.98 1.86
N ASP A 102 -34.85 -17.91 1.38
CA ASP A 102 -34.91 -16.60 2.02
C ASP A 102 -36.33 -16.01 1.97
N LYS A 103 -37.08 -16.25 0.89
CA LYS A 103 -38.51 -15.90 0.81
C LYS A 103 -39.32 -16.69 1.82
N ASP A 104 -39.11 -18.00 1.90
CA ASP A 104 -39.84 -18.87 2.84
C ASP A 104 -39.58 -18.46 4.29
N VAL A 105 -38.32 -18.20 4.64
CA VAL A 105 -37.91 -17.69 5.95
C VAL A 105 -38.55 -16.34 6.24
N ARG A 106 -38.51 -15.40 5.27
CA ARG A 106 -39.13 -14.08 5.45
C ARG A 106 -40.62 -14.18 5.71
N GLU A 107 -41.35 -14.99 4.94
CA GLU A 107 -42.79 -15.18 5.12
C GLU A 107 -43.13 -15.87 6.44
N LEU A 108 -42.30 -16.84 6.88
CA LEU A 108 -42.42 -17.45 8.20
C LEU A 108 -42.29 -16.40 9.32
N TYR A 109 -41.26 -15.56 9.28
CA TYR A 109 -41.05 -14.51 10.28
C TYR A 109 -42.16 -13.45 10.25
N LYS A 110 -42.64 -13.06 9.07
CA LYS A 110 -43.82 -12.17 8.95
C LYS A 110 -45.04 -12.80 9.61
N THR A 111 -45.27 -14.09 9.40
CA THR A 111 -46.40 -14.81 9.98
C THR A 111 -46.30 -14.86 11.51
N ILE A 112 -45.12 -15.19 12.05
CA ILE A 112 -44.87 -15.18 13.50
C ILE A 112 -45.11 -13.77 14.06
N GLY A 113 -44.59 -12.72 13.42
CA GLY A 113 -44.79 -11.33 13.83
C GLY A 113 -46.26 -10.94 13.88
N ARG A 114 -47.05 -11.29 12.86
CA ARG A 114 -48.50 -11.03 12.85
C ARG A 114 -49.21 -11.76 13.99
N VAL A 115 -48.88 -13.02 14.24
CA VAL A 115 -49.47 -13.83 15.34
C VAL A 115 -49.09 -13.27 16.71
N SER A 116 -47.88 -12.72 16.86
CA SER A 116 -47.44 -12.04 18.09
C SER A 116 -48.03 -10.63 18.27
N GLY A 117 -48.91 -10.17 17.37
CA GLY A 117 -49.57 -8.86 17.46
C GLY A 117 -48.75 -7.68 16.93
N MET A 118 -47.68 -7.94 16.16
CA MET A 118 -46.86 -6.90 15.54
C MET A 118 -47.44 -6.48 14.17
N ASP A 119 -47.43 -5.18 13.88
CA ASP A 119 -47.83 -4.64 12.57
C ASP A 119 -46.67 -4.74 11.56
N VAL A 120 -46.53 -5.92 10.98
CA VAL A 120 -45.46 -6.28 10.05
C VAL A 120 -45.55 -5.49 8.74
N ASP A 121 -46.75 -5.13 8.29
CA ASP A 121 -46.97 -4.42 7.02
C ASP A 121 -46.62 -2.93 7.14
N LYS A 122 -46.82 -2.33 8.32
CA LYS A 122 -46.29 -1.00 8.62
C LYS A 122 -44.76 -1.02 8.68
N ILE A 123 -44.17 -1.99 9.39
CA ILE A 123 -42.70 -2.12 9.51
C ILE A 123 -42.05 -2.32 8.14
N ALA A 124 -42.63 -3.16 7.28
CA ALA A 124 -42.11 -3.37 5.92
C ALA A 124 -42.11 -2.08 5.09
N ARG A 125 -43.20 -1.29 5.15
CA ARG A 125 -43.28 -0.02 4.43
C ARG A 125 -42.28 1.02 4.93
N GLU A 126 -42.08 1.10 6.24
CA GLU A 126 -41.09 2.00 6.84
C GLU A 126 -39.67 1.57 6.45
N ALA A 127 -39.36 0.28 6.49
CA ALA A 127 -38.08 -0.27 6.05
C ALA A 127 -37.81 -0.02 4.57
N ASP A 128 -38.78 -0.21 3.68
CA ASP A 128 -38.63 0.06 2.24
C ASP A 128 -38.35 1.55 1.97
N ALA A 129 -39.00 2.45 2.72
CA ALA A 129 -38.78 3.90 2.62
C ALA A 129 -37.38 4.30 3.12
N GLU A 130 -36.92 3.71 4.23
CA GLU A 130 -35.58 3.93 4.76
C GLU A 130 -34.49 3.38 3.83
N ASP A 131 -34.69 2.18 3.28
CA ASP A 131 -33.77 1.56 2.32
C ASP A 131 -33.67 2.39 1.04
N ALA A 132 -34.78 2.88 0.50
CA ALA A 132 -34.79 3.77 -0.67
C ALA A 132 -34.07 5.10 -0.39
N ALA A 133 -34.24 5.67 0.82
CA ALA A 133 -33.52 6.88 1.24
C ALA A 133 -32.01 6.61 1.39
N ARG A 134 -31.63 5.45 1.96
CA ARG A 134 -30.23 5.03 2.10
C ARG A 134 -29.57 4.83 0.75
N GLU A 135 -30.21 4.10 -0.17
CA GLU A 135 -29.70 3.91 -1.53
C GLU A 135 -29.50 5.25 -2.27
N LYS A 136 -30.45 6.17 -2.16
CA LYS A 136 -30.33 7.50 -2.77
C LYS A 136 -29.15 8.28 -2.19
N ALA A 137 -28.96 8.22 -0.87
CA ALA A 137 -27.83 8.87 -0.20
C ALA A 137 -26.48 8.23 -0.58
N GLU A 138 -26.41 6.91 -0.69
CA GLU A 138 -25.21 6.20 -1.14
C GLU A 138 -24.87 6.52 -2.60
N ARG A 139 -25.86 6.52 -3.49
CA ARG A 139 -25.67 6.94 -4.89
C ARG A 139 -25.14 8.35 -4.98
N ALA A 140 -25.69 9.29 -4.21
CA ALA A 140 -25.21 10.68 -4.17
C ALA A 140 -23.76 10.78 -3.67
N LYS A 141 -23.37 10.00 -2.65
CA LYS A 141 -21.99 9.94 -2.15
C LYS A 141 -21.02 9.36 -3.17
N ILE A 142 -21.45 8.31 -3.89
CA ILE A 142 -20.66 7.69 -4.96
C ILE A 142 -20.48 8.70 -6.09
N GLU A 143 -21.54 9.39 -6.50
CA GLU A 143 -21.51 10.43 -7.54
C GLU A 143 -20.58 11.59 -7.16
N GLU A 144 -20.66 12.09 -5.93
CA GLU A 144 -19.77 13.13 -5.42
C GLU A 144 -18.30 12.67 -5.42
N THR A 145 -18.05 11.43 -5.00
CA THR A 145 -16.71 10.84 -4.97
C THR A 145 -16.12 10.69 -6.37
N LEU A 146 -16.94 10.25 -7.34
CA LEU A 146 -16.56 10.14 -8.75
C LEU A 146 -16.29 11.51 -9.38
N ARG A 147 -17.15 12.50 -9.10
CA ARG A 147 -16.99 13.89 -9.56
C ARG A 147 -15.71 14.52 -9.02
N ARG A 148 -15.39 14.31 -7.74
CA ARG A 148 -14.13 14.77 -7.13
C ARG A 148 -12.91 14.06 -7.70
N GLY A 149 -13.05 12.81 -8.11
CA GLY A 149 -12.00 12.01 -8.74
C GLY A 149 -11.74 12.30 -10.23
N GLY A 150 -12.51 13.19 -10.86
CA GLY A 150 -12.34 13.55 -12.28
C GLY A 150 -12.75 12.44 -13.27
N ILE A 151 -13.42 11.38 -12.80
CA ILE A 151 -13.89 10.27 -13.63
C ILE A 151 -15.36 10.53 -13.97
N ALA A 152 -15.62 11.15 -15.13
CA ALA A 152 -16.96 11.23 -15.69
C ALA A 152 -17.37 9.84 -16.21
N ASN A 153 -18.20 9.11 -15.48
CA ASN A 153 -18.68 7.79 -15.90
C ASN A 153 -19.96 7.93 -16.74
N PRO A 154 -19.93 7.63 -18.06
CA PRO A 154 -21.07 7.83 -18.97
C PRO A 154 -22.26 6.90 -18.70
N LYS A 155 -22.11 5.83 -17.90
CA LYS A 155 -23.23 4.93 -17.54
C LYS A 155 -24.01 5.37 -16.29
N LEU A 156 -23.60 6.45 -15.63
CA LEU A 156 -24.26 7.03 -14.45
C LEU A 156 -24.77 8.46 -14.69
N ALA A 157 -24.52 9.05 -15.85
CA ALA A 157 -25.22 10.26 -16.28
C ALA A 157 -26.65 9.87 -16.70
N PRO A 158 -27.70 10.60 -16.28
CA PRO A 158 -29.02 10.37 -16.83
C PRO A 158 -28.96 10.68 -18.33
N ASP A 159 -29.35 9.70 -19.15
CA ASP A 159 -29.61 9.92 -20.57
C ASP A 159 -30.79 10.91 -20.68
N PRO A 160 -30.60 12.15 -21.19
CA PRO A 160 -31.69 13.10 -21.35
C PRO A 160 -32.47 12.86 -22.66
N ALA A 161 -32.29 11.72 -23.33
CA ALA A 161 -32.90 11.44 -24.63
C ALA A 161 -33.60 10.07 -24.69
N VAL A 162 -34.57 9.85 -23.80
CA VAL A 162 -35.80 9.12 -24.16
C VAL A 162 -36.98 9.94 -23.65
N GLN A 163 -37.29 10.99 -24.41
CA GLN A 163 -38.64 11.57 -24.49
C GLN A 163 -39.41 10.81 -25.57
#